data_AF-B9W099-F1
#
_entry.id   AF-B9W099-F1
#
_cell.length_a   1.000
_cell.length_b   1.000
_cell.length_c   1.000
_cell.angle_alpha   90.00
_cell.angle_beta   90.00
_cell.angle_gamma   90.00
#
_symmetry.space_group_name_H-M   'P 1'
#
loop_
_entity.id
_entity.type
_entity.pdbx_description
1 polymer ?
#
loop_
_entity_poly.entity_id
_entity_poly.type
_entity_poly.pdbx_seq_one_letter_code
_entity_poly.pdbx_strand_id
1 'polypeptide(L)'
;RLGVSYHFKHEIMQILSSIKQHSTPADSLYATALKFRLLREHGFHISQEIFDGLSETHTKDTKGMLYLYEASFLATEGESELEQARNWTEKHLREYLKNKNIDQNEAKLVHRALELPLHWRMLRLEARWFISFYKKRQDMIPLLLELAILDFNIVQAAHIEDLKYVARWWKETGLAENLPFARDRLVENFFWTIGVNFLPQYGYFRRIETKVNALVTTIDDVYDVFGTLDELQCFTDAIQRWNTDELDNLPDNMKMCYFALDDFINEVACDALIVPYLRN
;
A
#
# COMPACT_ATOMS: atom_id res chain seq x y z
N ARG A 1 9.56 4.37 8.01
CA ARG A 1 10.09 3.14 7.39
C ARG A 1 9.97 1.89 8.28
N LEU A 2 10.25 1.95 9.59
CA LEU A 2 10.14 0.79 10.49
C LEU A 2 8.70 0.29 10.79
N GLY A 3 7.67 0.89 10.17
CA GLY A 3 6.28 0.46 10.34
C GLY A 3 5.56 0.95 11.59
N VAL A 4 6.22 1.68 12.50
CA VAL A 4 5.66 2.09 13.80
C VAL A 4 5.16 3.55 13.86
N SER A 5 5.13 4.27 12.74
CA SER A 5 4.79 5.71 12.73
C SER A 5 3.38 6.00 13.22
N TYR A 6 2.45 5.05 13.10
CA TYR A 6 1.06 5.24 13.51
C TYR A 6 0.87 5.35 15.03
N HIS A 7 1.87 4.97 15.83
CA HIS A 7 1.91 5.19 17.28
C HIS A 7 2.34 6.61 17.66
N PHE A 8 3.01 7.32 16.75
CA PHE A 8 3.66 8.61 17.01
C PHE A 8 3.12 9.72 16.11
N LYS A 9 1.87 9.61 15.65
CA LYS A 9 1.29 10.55 14.68
C LYS A 9 1.34 12.00 15.18
N HIS A 10 1.04 12.20 16.47
CA HIS A 10 1.00 13.53 17.06
C HIS A 10 2.39 14.15 17.16
N GLU A 11 3.35 13.39 17.68
CA GLU A 11 4.75 13.78 17.86
C GLU A 11 5.40 14.10 16.51
N ILE A 12 5.17 13.24 15.50
CA ILE A 12 5.67 13.47 14.14
C ILE A 12 5.12 14.78 13.58
N MET A 13 3.81 15.02 13.68
CA MET A 13 3.19 16.25 13.17
C MET A 13 3.68 17.50 13.91
N GLN A 14 3.87 17.44 15.23
CA GLN A 14 4.43 18.55 16.01
C GLN A 14 5.85 18.90 15.57
N ILE A 15 6.71 17.88 15.41
CA ILE A 15 8.10 18.07 14.98
C ILE A 15 8.16 18.66 13.56
N LEU A 16 7.37 18.13 12.63
CA LEU A 16 7.32 18.64 11.25
C LEU A 16 6.80 20.08 11.17
N SER A 17 5.80 20.42 11.99
CA SER A 17 5.28 21.79 12.10
C SER A 17 6.36 22.76 12.57
N SER A 18 7.14 22.38 13.58
CA SER A 18 8.28 23.16 14.08
C SER A 18 9.37 23.33 13.01
N ILE A 19 9.73 22.26 12.30
CA ILE A 19 10.71 22.28 11.20
C ILE A 19 10.29 23.22 10.06
N LYS A 20 8.98 23.33 9.78
CA LYS A 20 8.44 24.25 8.79
C LYS A 20 8.54 25.71 9.25
N GLN A 21 8.20 25.99 10.51
CA GLN A 21 8.20 27.35 11.07
C GLN A 21 9.61 27.93 11.21
N HIS A 22 10.58 27.12 11.64
CA HIS A 22 11.96 27.54 11.87
C HIS A 22 12.88 27.23 10.68
N SER A 23 12.34 27.28 9.45
CA SER A 23 13.07 26.87 8.26
C SER A 23 14.21 27.83 7.92
N THR A 24 15.41 27.55 8.41
CA THR A 24 16.65 28.01 7.78
C THR A 24 16.91 27.20 6.49
N PRO A 25 17.62 27.76 5.50
CA PRO A 25 18.16 26.97 4.40
C PRO A 25 18.91 25.77 4.98
N ALA A 26 18.64 24.56 4.49
CA ALA A 26 19.31 23.37 5.01
C ALA A 26 20.74 23.30 4.47
N ASP A 27 21.69 22.89 5.31
CA ASP A 27 23.12 22.93 4.98
C ASP A 27 23.57 21.89 3.95
N SER A 28 22.69 20.98 3.52
CA SER A 28 23.03 19.90 2.58
C SER A 28 21.85 19.46 1.72
N LEU A 29 22.16 18.97 0.52
CA LEU A 29 21.17 18.36 -0.39
C LEU A 29 20.37 17.25 0.31
N TYR A 30 21.06 16.41 1.09
CA TYR A 30 20.44 15.39 1.93
C TYR A 30 19.36 15.95 2.86
N ALA A 31 19.69 16.99 3.64
CA ALA A 31 18.76 17.57 4.61
C ALA A 31 17.58 18.27 3.91
N THR A 32 17.84 19.00 2.82
CA THR A 32 16.80 19.66 2.02
C THR A 32 15.83 18.64 1.45
N ALA A 33 16.34 17.60 0.79
CA ALA A 33 15.51 16.56 0.18
C ALA A 33 14.71 15.76 1.21
N LEU A 34 15.33 15.41 2.34
CA LEU A 34 14.64 14.72 3.43
C LEU A 34 13.51 15.58 4.01
N LYS A 35 13.79 16.85 4.30
CA LYS A 35 12.81 17.80 4.84
C LYS A 35 11.65 17.99 3.87
N PHE A 36 11.94 18.24 2.59
CA PHE A 36 10.94 18.38 1.55
C PHE A 36 10.02 17.15 1.49
N ARG A 37 10.62 15.95 1.40
CA ARG A 37 9.86 14.70 1.31
C ARG A 37 8.96 14.51 2.52
N LEU A 38 9.50 14.62 3.73
CA LEU A 38 8.72 14.41 4.96
C LEU A 38 7.58 15.43 5.11
N LEU A 39 7.83 16.70 4.79
CA LEU A 39 6.80 17.74 4.85
C LEU A 39 5.68 17.47 3.84
N ARG A 40 6.00 17.17 2.59
CA ARG A 40 4.99 16.85 1.57
C ARG A 40 4.22 15.57 1.87
N GLU A 41 4.89 14.52 2.34
CA GLU A 41 4.25 13.26 2.78
C GLU A 41 3.19 13.50 3.88
N HIS A 42 3.32 14.58 4.66
CA HIS A 42 2.40 14.95 5.74
C HIS A 42 1.49 16.13 5.37
N GLY A 43 1.33 16.43 4.07
CA GLY A 43 0.36 17.41 3.57
C GLY A 43 0.80 18.87 3.69
N PHE A 44 2.06 19.14 4.04
CA PHE A 44 2.57 20.51 4.00
C PHE A 44 2.93 20.91 2.57
N HIS A 45 2.41 22.05 2.12
CA HIS A 45 2.85 22.67 0.88
C HIS A 45 4.28 23.22 1.03
N ILE A 46 5.19 22.77 0.14
CA ILE A 46 6.59 23.19 0.01
C ILE A 46 6.89 23.34 -1.49
N SER A 47 7.45 24.46 -1.93
CA SER A 47 7.79 24.72 -3.34
C SER A 47 8.96 23.85 -3.84
N GLN A 48 8.96 23.49 -5.13
CA GLN A 48 10.10 22.82 -5.79
C GLN A 48 11.36 23.68 -5.86
N GLU A 49 11.20 25.01 -5.87
CA GLU A 49 12.28 26.03 -5.92
C GLU A 49 13.30 25.88 -4.78
N ILE A 50 12.97 25.12 -3.73
CA ILE A 50 13.94 24.74 -2.69
C ILE A 50 15.13 23.95 -3.25
N PHE A 51 15.02 23.40 -4.46
CA PHE A 51 16.07 22.66 -5.15
C PHE A 51 16.82 23.49 -6.21
N ASP A 52 16.49 24.77 -6.38
CA ASP A 52 17.15 25.67 -7.34
C ASP A 52 18.66 25.71 -7.11
N GLY A 53 19.43 25.35 -8.15
CA GLY A 53 20.90 25.37 -8.12
C GLY A 53 21.57 24.26 -7.28
N LEU A 54 20.80 23.34 -6.68
CA LEU A 54 21.36 22.24 -5.87
C LEU A 54 21.71 20.98 -6.68
N SER A 55 21.11 20.78 -7.86
CA SER A 55 21.34 19.57 -8.66
C SER A 55 22.73 19.51 -9.30
N GLU A 56 23.31 20.63 -9.71
CA GLU A 56 24.58 20.62 -10.47
C GLU A 56 25.84 20.71 -9.59
N THR A 57 25.71 21.17 -8.35
CA THR A 57 26.85 21.42 -7.44
C THR A 57 27.25 20.19 -6.60
N HIS A 58 26.38 19.18 -6.51
CA HIS A 58 26.50 18.07 -5.54
C HIS A 58 26.75 16.69 -6.18
N THR A 59 27.50 16.61 -7.28
CA THR A 59 27.78 15.36 -8.03
C THR A 59 28.46 14.24 -7.24
N LYS A 60 29.05 14.54 -6.07
CA LYS A 60 29.74 13.56 -5.20
C LYS A 60 28.93 13.12 -3.97
N ASP A 61 27.77 13.71 -3.71
CA ASP A 61 26.93 13.38 -2.55
C ASP A 61 25.89 12.31 -2.92
N THR A 62 26.31 11.03 -2.96
CA THR A 62 25.41 9.91 -3.28
C THR A 62 24.22 9.83 -2.34
N LYS A 63 24.44 10.13 -1.05
CA LYS A 63 23.38 10.13 -0.04
C LYS A 63 22.37 11.25 -0.30
N GLY A 64 22.83 12.45 -0.63
CA GLY A 64 21.98 13.55 -1.06
C GLY A 64 21.19 13.21 -2.33
N MET A 65 21.86 12.66 -3.35
CA MET A 65 21.23 12.22 -4.60
C MET A 65 20.15 11.17 -4.36
N LEU A 66 20.39 10.18 -3.49
CA LEU A 66 19.39 9.17 -3.13
C LEU A 66 18.15 9.81 -2.50
N TYR A 67 18.33 10.76 -1.59
CA TYR A 67 17.19 11.39 -0.91
C TYR A 67 16.45 12.37 -1.82
N LEU A 68 17.14 13.05 -2.73
CA LEU A 68 16.54 13.88 -3.77
C LEU A 68 15.76 13.02 -4.78
N TYR A 69 16.30 11.86 -5.18
CA TYR A 69 15.60 10.89 -6.00
C TYR A 69 14.27 10.49 -5.34
N GLU A 70 14.31 10.05 -4.07
CA GLU A 70 13.11 9.68 -3.32
C GLU A 70 12.11 10.85 -3.15
N ALA A 71 12.61 12.07 -2.92
CA ALA A 71 11.80 13.28 -2.78
C ALA A 71 11.09 13.65 -4.09
N SER A 72 11.74 13.44 -5.24
CA SER A 72 11.19 13.79 -6.55
C SER A 72 9.90 13.06 -6.89
N PHE A 73 9.61 11.91 -6.25
CA PHE A 73 8.37 11.16 -6.47
C PHE A 73 7.14 11.76 -5.81
N LEU A 74 7.31 12.87 -5.07
CA LEU A 74 6.21 13.71 -4.57
C LEU A 74 5.93 14.92 -5.47
N ALA A 75 6.44 14.91 -6.69
CA ALA A 75 6.13 15.93 -7.68
C ALA A 75 4.64 15.89 -8.06
N THR A 76 4.05 17.07 -8.26
CA THR A 76 2.73 17.26 -8.87
C THR A 76 2.89 17.79 -10.30
N GLU A 77 1.78 17.85 -11.05
CA GLU A 77 1.76 18.40 -12.40
C GLU A 77 2.33 19.84 -12.43
N GLY A 78 3.18 20.12 -13.41
CA GLY A 78 3.86 21.41 -13.56
C GLY A 78 5.21 21.53 -12.83
N GLU A 79 5.63 20.52 -12.07
CA GLU A 79 6.88 20.56 -11.30
C GLU A 79 8.08 19.97 -12.06
N SER A 80 8.46 20.65 -13.16
CA SER A 80 9.52 20.20 -14.06
C SER A 80 10.91 20.09 -13.40
N GLU A 81 11.19 20.85 -12.34
CA GLU A 81 12.50 20.79 -11.65
C GLU A 81 12.65 19.47 -10.90
N LEU A 82 11.58 18.98 -10.27
CA LEU A 82 11.60 17.67 -9.60
C LEU A 82 11.74 16.52 -10.60
N GLU A 83 11.13 16.64 -11.79
CA GLU A 83 11.32 15.67 -12.87
C GLU A 83 12.76 15.66 -13.39
N GLN A 84 13.36 16.84 -13.61
CA GLN A 84 14.76 16.96 -13.99
C GLN A 84 15.69 16.39 -12.90
N ALA A 85 15.42 16.73 -11.64
CA ALA A 85 16.15 16.19 -10.49
C ALA A 85 16.04 14.66 -10.40
N ARG A 86 14.86 14.08 -10.67
CA ARG A 86 14.66 12.63 -10.73
C ARG A 86 15.55 11.99 -11.79
N ASN A 87 15.52 12.50 -13.01
CA ASN A 87 16.29 11.97 -14.13
C ASN A 87 17.80 12.09 -13.88
N TRP A 88 18.23 13.24 -13.37
CA TRP A 88 19.62 13.51 -13.04
C TRP A 88 20.13 12.59 -11.92
N THR A 89 19.39 12.50 -10.81
CA THR A 89 19.77 11.62 -9.68
C THR A 89 19.74 10.15 -10.09
N GLU A 90 18.74 9.70 -10.86
CA GLU A 90 18.65 8.32 -11.33
C GLU A 90 19.90 7.92 -12.12
N LYS A 91 20.35 8.77 -13.06
CA LYS A 91 21.56 8.52 -13.85
C LYS A 91 22.77 8.33 -12.95
N HIS A 92 23.00 9.23 -12.01
CA HIS A 92 24.17 9.19 -11.13
C HIS A 92 24.11 8.02 -10.14
N LEU A 93 22.92 7.68 -9.62
CA LEU A 93 22.73 6.52 -8.77
C LEU A 93 23.01 5.20 -9.51
N ARG A 94 22.61 5.09 -10.79
CA ARG A 94 22.95 3.95 -11.65
C ARG A 94 24.45 3.87 -11.95
N GLU A 95 25.12 5.01 -12.14
CA GLU A 95 26.58 5.07 -12.29
C GLU A 95 27.30 4.68 -11.00
N TYR A 96 26.82 5.15 -9.84
CA TYR A 96 27.33 4.77 -8.53
C TYR A 96 27.33 3.25 -8.34
N LEU A 97 26.25 2.57 -8.71
CA LEU A 97 26.15 1.10 -8.61
C LEU A 97 27.13 0.33 -9.51
N LYS A 98 27.72 0.95 -10.54
CA LYS A 98 28.73 0.33 -11.40
C LYS A 98 30.14 0.38 -10.80
N ASN A 99 30.35 1.21 -9.78
CA ASN A 99 31.66 1.37 -9.16
C ASN A 99 32.01 0.15 -8.30
N LYS A 100 33.27 -0.32 -8.40
CA LYS A 100 33.74 -1.52 -7.69
C LYS A 100 33.95 -1.29 -6.17
N ASN A 101 34.16 -0.04 -5.76
CA ASN A 101 34.48 0.34 -4.39
C ASN A 101 33.38 1.24 -3.81
N ILE A 102 32.21 0.65 -3.52
CA ILE A 102 31.06 1.35 -2.94
C ILE A 102 30.69 0.82 -1.56
N ASP A 103 30.12 1.70 -0.73
CA ASP A 103 29.55 1.27 0.55
C ASP A 103 28.38 0.32 0.30
N GLN A 104 28.47 -0.89 0.84
CA GLN A 104 27.51 -1.97 0.59
C GLN A 104 26.14 -1.71 1.23
N ASN A 105 26.05 -0.88 2.27
CA ASN A 105 24.77 -0.53 2.88
C ASN A 105 24.07 0.56 2.07
N GLU A 106 24.81 1.55 1.60
CA GLU A 106 24.33 2.58 0.70
C GLU A 106 23.92 1.99 -0.64
N ALA A 107 24.72 1.09 -1.22
CA ALA A 107 24.39 0.38 -2.46
C ALA A 107 23.06 -0.38 -2.35
N LYS A 108 22.77 -1.02 -1.21
CA LYS A 108 21.47 -1.67 -0.96
C LYS A 108 20.32 -0.67 -0.94
N LEU A 109 20.50 0.50 -0.33
CA LEU A 109 19.47 1.54 -0.33
C LEU A 109 19.23 2.10 -1.74
N VAL A 110 20.30 2.32 -2.50
CA VAL A 110 20.22 2.80 -3.89
C VAL A 110 19.53 1.77 -4.78
N HIS A 111 19.96 0.50 -4.75
CA HIS A 111 19.28 -0.57 -5.48
C HIS A 111 17.81 -0.65 -5.13
N ARG A 112 17.49 -0.59 -3.84
CA ARG A 112 16.12 -0.68 -3.35
C ARG A 112 15.30 0.51 -3.88
N ALA A 113 15.81 1.73 -3.83
CA ALA A 113 15.15 2.94 -4.33
C ALA A 113 14.88 2.89 -5.84
N LEU A 114 15.87 2.47 -6.64
CA LEU A 114 15.74 2.35 -8.09
C LEU A 114 14.80 1.21 -8.55
N GLU A 115 14.53 0.22 -7.70
CA GLU A 115 13.54 -0.84 -7.96
C GLU A 115 12.10 -0.28 -7.88
N LEU A 116 11.81 0.49 -6.83
CA LEU A 116 10.54 1.17 -6.62
C LEU A 116 10.77 2.27 -5.57
N PRO A 117 10.43 3.55 -5.81
CA PRO A 117 10.66 4.61 -4.84
C PRO A 117 9.83 4.41 -3.58
N LEU A 118 10.34 4.86 -2.44
CA LEU A 118 9.71 4.75 -1.12
C LEU A 118 8.27 5.25 -1.10
N HIS A 119 7.98 6.36 -1.79
CA HIS A 119 6.64 6.94 -1.84
C HIS A 119 5.60 6.00 -2.47
N TRP A 120 6.01 5.09 -3.36
CA TRP A 120 5.12 4.15 -4.05
C TRP A 120 5.13 2.75 -3.44
N ARG A 121 5.93 2.49 -2.40
CA ARG A 121 6.01 1.17 -1.79
C ARG A 121 4.83 0.89 -0.87
N MET A 122 4.41 -0.38 -0.87
CA MET A 122 3.60 -0.92 0.20
C MET A 122 4.36 -0.82 1.54
N LEU A 123 3.85 0.02 2.46
CA LEU A 123 4.49 0.34 3.74
C LEU A 123 4.83 -0.90 4.56
N ARG A 124 3.97 -1.93 4.51
CA ARG A 124 4.17 -3.14 5.30
C ARG A 124 5.32 -4.03 4.80
N LEU A 125 5.45 -4.17 3.48
CA LEU A 125 6.61 -4.84 2.86
C LEU A 125 7.89 -4.05 3.10
N GLU A 126 7.81 -2.73 3.00
CA GLU A 126 8.94 -1.84 3.30
C GLU A 126 9.39 -1.98 4.76
N ALA A 127 8.45 -2.05 5.71
CA ALA A 127 8.79 -2.25 7.12
C ALA A 127 9.54 -3.57 7.36
N ARG A 128 9.08 -4.68 6.76
CA ARG A 128 9.75 -5.99 6.88
C ARG A 128 11.20 -5.92 6.38
N TRP A 129 11.40 -5.35 5.19
CA TRP A 129 12.72 -5.18 4.61
C TRP A 129 13.59 -4.26 5.46
N PHE A 130 13.05 -3.11 5.85
CA PHE A 130 13.78 -2.07 6.56
C PHE A 130 14.15 -2.47 7.98
N ILE A 131 13.34 -3.26 8.70
CA ILE A 131 13.71 -3.84 10.01
C ILE A 131 15.00 -4.67 9.87
N SER A 132 15.07 -5.51 8.83
CA SER A 132 16.23 -6.38 8.57
C SER A 132 17.48 -5.59 8.17
N PHE A 133 17.28 -4.49 7.42
CA PHE A 133 18.33 -3.55 7.07
C PHE A 133 18.81 -2.74 8.29
N TYR A 134 17.89 -2.16 9.06
CA TYR A 134 18.14 -1.30 10.22
C TYR A 134 18.91 -2.04 11.31
N LYS A 135 18.61 -3.32 11.54
CA LYS A 135 19.35 -4.19 12.48
C LYS A 135 20.86 -4.24 12.23
N LYS A 136 21.31 -4.02 11.00
CA LYS A 136 22.73 -4.12 10.59
C LYS A 136 23.45 -2.78 10.58
N ARG A 137 22.74 -1.67 10.83
CA ARG A 137 23.33 -0.33 10.82
C ARG A 137 24.14 -0.07 12.08
N GLN A 138 25.21 0.71 11.93
CA GLN A 138 26.05 1.13 13.06
C GLN A 138 25.33 2.12 13.99
N ASP A 139 24.46 2.96 13.44
CA ASP A 139 23.65 3.98 14.15
C ASP A 139 22.26 3.46 14.56
N MET A 140 22.11 2.14 14.68
CA MET A 140 20.87 1.50 15.10
C MET A 140 20.56 1.81 16.57
N ILE A 141 19.30 2.17 16.87
CA ILE A 141 18.81 2.40 18.23
C ILE A 141 18.12 1.14 18.73
N PRO A 142 18.65 0.43 19.75
CA PRO A 142 18.15 -0.88 20.19
C PRO A 142 16.66 -0.87 20.56
N LEU A 143 16.23 0.12 21.34
CA LEU A 143 14.84 0.24 21.78
C LEU A 143 13.87 0.44 20.60
N LEU A 144 14.27 1.22 19.59
CA LEU A 144 13.46 1.46 18.39
C LEU A 144 13.38 0.19 17.52
N LEU A 145 14.47 -0.57 17.40
CA LEU A 145 14.46 -1.85 16.68
C LEU A 145 13.57 -2.88 17.39
N GLU A 146 13.66 -2.98 18.71
CA GLU A 146 12.83 -3.88 19.52
C GLU A 146 11.35 -3.55 19.36
N LEU A 147 10.98 -2.27 19.50
CA LEU A 147 9.62 -1.80 19.25
C LEU A 147 9.15 -2.18 17.85
N ALA A 148 9.97 -1.96 16.81
CA ALA A 148 9.61 -2.28 15.43
C ALA A 148 9.37 -3.78 15.21
N ILE A 149 10.19 -4.65 15.80
CA ILE A 149 10.03 -6.11 15.69
C ILE A 149 8.78 -6.57 16.43
N LEU A 150 8.58 -6.11 17.66
CA LEU A 150 7.45 -6.51 18.48
C LEU A 150 6.13 -6.05 17.83
N ASP A 151 6.06 -4.78 17.43
CA ASP A 151 4.91 -4.23 16.72
C ASP A 151 4.63 -4.99 15.42
N PHE A 152 5.68 -5.30 14.66
CA PHE A 152 5.53 -6.08 13.44
C PHE A 152 4.85 -7.43 13.72
N ASN A 153 5.26 -8.14 14.76
CA ASN A 153 4.68 -9.44 15.08
C ASN A 153 3.24 -9.33 15.60
N ILE A 154 2.92 -8.32 16.42
CA ILE A 154 1.56 -8.05 16.91
C ILE A 154 0.60 -7.79 15.74
N VAL A 155 0.99 -6.90 14.83
CA VAL A 155 0.17 -6.58 13.65
C VAL A 155 0.02 -7.80 12.74
N GLN A 156 1.07 -8.60 12.56
CA GLN A 156 0.99 -9.83 11.77
C GLN A 156 0.05 -10.87 12.39
N ALA A 157 0.04 -11.00 13.73
CA ALA A 157 -0.90 -11.89 14.42
C ALA A 157 -2.36 -11.45 14.18
N ALA A 158 -2.65 -10.15 14.23
CA ALA A 158 -3.97 -9.62 13.88
C ALA A 158 -4.36 -9.93 12.43
N HIS A 159 -3.43 -9.79 11.48
CA HIS A 159 -3.66 -10.15 10.08
C HIS A 159 -3.97 -11.65 9.91
N ILE A 160 -3.29 -12.52 10.64
CA ILE A 160 -3.54 -13.97 10.59
C ILE A 160 -4.95 -14.30 11.10
N GLU A 161 -5.42 -13.63 12.15
CA GLU A 161 -6.79 -13.84 12.65
C GLU A 161 -7.85 -13.33 11.66
N ASP A 162 -7.61 -12.20 11.01
CA ASP A 162 -8.47 -11.71 9.94
C ASP A 162 -8.50 -12.68 8.74
N LEU A 163 -7.34 -13.21 8.34
CA LEU A 163 -7.24 -14.20 7.25
C LEU A 163 -7.98 -15.49 7.59
N LYS A 164 -7.84 -16.02 8.81
CA LYS A 164 -8.59 -17.20 9.27
C LYS A 164 -10.10 -16.97 9.23
N TYR A 165 -10.55 -15.77 9.57
CA TYR A 165 -11.96 -15.40 9.50
C TYR A 165 -12.49 -15.48 8.08
N VAL A 166 -11.83 -14.81 7.13
CA VAL A 166 -12.26 -14.82 5.72
C VAL A 166 -12.06 -16.18 5.05
N ALA A 167 -11.08 -16.98 5.49
CA ALA A 167 -10.89 -18.36 5.00
C ALA A 167 -12.05 -19.29 5.36
N ARG A 168 -12.66 -19.11 6.55
CA ARG A 168 -13.87 -19.85 6.91
C ARG A 168 -15.05 -19.43 6.04
N TRP A 169 -15.28 -18.11 5.92
CA TRP A 169 -16.32 -17.58 5.04
C TRP A 169 -16.17 -18.06 3.60
N TRP A 170 -14.96 -18.00 3.02
CA TRP A 170 -14.72 -18.43 1.64
C TRP A 170 -14.99 -19.91 1.43
N LYS A 171 -14.70 -20.74 2.44
CA LYS A 171 -15.05 -22.15 2.42
C LYS A 171 -16.57 -22.36 2.50
N GLU A 172 -17.26 -21.57 3.31
CA GLU A 172 -18.72 -21.64 3.49
C GLU A 172 -19.50 -21.25 2.22
N THR A 173 -18.97 -20.36 1.38
CA THR A 173 -19.60 -20.03 0.08
C THR A 173 -19.56 -21.20 -0.91
N GLY A 174 -18.59 -22.12 -0.76
CA GLY A 174 -18.39 -23.24 -1.68
C GLY A 174 -17.96 -22.82 -3.10
N LEU A 175 -17.70 -21.54 -3.37
CA LEU A 175 -17.42 -21.05 -4.71
C LEU A 175 -16.14 -21.66 -5.30
N ALA A 176 -15.08 -21.78 -4.51
CA ALA A 176 -13.81 -22.35 -4.97
C ALA A 176 -13.92 -23.82 -5.42
N GLU A 177 -14.83 -24.59 -4.81
CA GLU A 177 -15.03 -26.00 -5.15
C GLU A 177 -16.01 -26.17 -6.32
N ASN A 178 -17.03 -25.31 -6.41
CA ASN A 178 -18.12 -25.44 -7.37
C ASN A 178 -17.91 -24.62 -8.66
N LEU A 179 -16.99 -23.65 -8.67
CA LEU A 179 -16.64 -22.83 -9.83
C LEU A 179 -15.20 -23.12 -10.29
N PRO A 180 -14.94 -24.28 -10.91
CA PRO A 180 -13.58 -24.69 -11.28
C PRO A 180 -12.93 -23.81 -12.36
N PHE A 181 -13.72 -22.96 -13.02
CA PHE A 181 -13.22 -21.94 -13.96
C PHE A 181 -12.68 -20.69 -13.25
N ALA A 182 -13.14 -20.42 -12.02
CA ALA A 182 -12.76 -19.24 -11.27
C ALA A 182 -11.46 -19.49 -10.47
N ARG A 183 -10.63 -18.45 -10.36
CA ARG A 183 -9.36 -18.51 -9.65
C ARG A 183 -9.59 -18.50 -8.13
N ASP A 184 -9.14 -19.53 -7.43
CA ASP A 184 -9.06 -19.52 -5.96
C ASP A 184 -7.82 -18.73 -5.49
N ARG A 185 -8.03 -17.48 -5.09
CA ARG A 185 -6.98 -16.49 -4.77
C ARG A 185 -7.23 -15.75 -3.46
N LEU A 186 -7.88 -16.40 -2.50
CA LEU A 186 -8.27 -15.75 -1.24
C LEU A 186 -7.08 -15.11 -0.50
N VAL A 187 -5.93 -15.79 -0.48
CA VAL A 187 -4.73 -15.30 0.23
C VAL A 187 -4.16 -14.07 -0.47
N GLU A 188 -4.14 -14.04 -1.79
CA GLU A 188 -3.73 -12.89 -2.59
C GLU A 188 -4.69 -11.71 -2.43
N ASN A 189 -6.00 -11.99 -2.44
CA ASN A 189 -7.05 -11.00 -2.19
C ASN A 189 -6.94 -10.39 -0.79
N PHE A 190 -6.62 -11.20 0.22
CA PHE A 190 -6.34 -10.73 1.57
C PHE A 190 -5.07 -9.89 1.64
N PHE A 191 -4.00 -10.37 0.99
CA PHE A 191 -2.72 -9.67 0.96
C PHE A 191 -2.83 -8.27 0.35
N TRP A 192 -3.69 -8.10 -0.67
CA TRP A 192 -4.00 -6.79 -1.24
C TRP A 192 -4.52 -5.80 -0.18
N THR A 193 -5.41 -6.25 0.70
CA THR A 193 -5.99 -5.40 1.77
C THR A 193 -4.96 -4.92 2.79
N ILE A 194 -3.92 -5.71 3.06
CA ILE A 194 -2.78 -5.30 3.91
C ILE A 194 -2.06 -4.11 3.26
N GLY A 195 -1.99 -4.08 1.94
CA GLY A 195 -1.38 -2.99 1.20
C GLY A 195 -2.15 -1.69 1.30
N VAL A 196 -3.48 -1.77 1.27
CA VAL A 196 -4.37 -0.62 1.41
C VAL A 196 -4.34 -0.10 2.85
N ASN A 197 -4.55 -0.97 3.85
CA ASN A 197 -4.54 -0.56 5.25
C ASN A 197 -4.10 -1.67 6.22
N PHE A 198 -2.81 -1.64 6.57
CA PHE A 198 -2.20 -2.62 7.46
C PHE A 198 -2.47 -2.39 8.96
N LEU A 199 -3.06 -1.26 9.38
CA LEU A 199 -3.13 -0.94 10.82
C LEU A 199 -4.08 -1.90 11.55
N PRO A 200 -3.71 -2.44 12.72
CA PRO A 200 -4.41 -3.56 13.35
C PRO A 200 -5.89 -3.27 13.63
N GLN A 201 -6.26 -2.03 13.97
CA GLN A 201 -7.63 -1.61 14.25
C GLN A 201 -8.60 -1.73 13.07
N TYR A 202 -8.09 -1.84 11.84
CA TYR A 202 -8.92 -1.95 10.63
C TYR A 202 -9.17 -3.41 10.21
N GLY A 203 -9.32 -4.31 11.19
CA GLY A 203 -9.61 -5.73 10.92
C GLY A 203 -10.94 -5.93 10.19
N TYR A 204 -11.98 -5.18 10.55
CA TYR A 204 -13.26 -5.22 9.83
C TYR A 204 -13.10 -4.86 8.36
N PHE A 205 -12.44 -3.73 8.06
CA PHE A 205 -12.13 -3.32 6.69
C PHE A 205 -11.39 -4.42 5.92
N ARG A 206 -10.31 -4.98 6.47
CA ARG A 206 -9.56 -6.04 5.79
C ARG A 206 -10.42 -7.28 5.49
N ARG A 207 -11.30 -7.68 6.41
CA ARG A 207 -12.18 -8.83 6.21
C ARG A 207 -13.17 -8.56 5.08
N ILE A 208 -13.91 -7.45 5.16
CA ILE A 208 -14.91 -7.08 4.16
C ILE A 208 -14.27 -6.87 2.80
N GLU A 209 -13.18 -6.10 2.72
CA GLU A 209 -12.47 -5.85 1.46
C GLU A 209 -11.93 -7.14 0.83
N THR A 210 -11.51 -8.11 1.65
CA THR A 210 -11.09 -9.42 1.12
C THR A 210 -12.28 -10.17 0.51
N LYS A 211 -13.45 -10.13 1.15
CA LYS A 211 -14.68 -10.73 0.60
C LYS A 211 -15.05 -10.06 -0.73
N VAL A 212 -14.99 -8.74 -0.80
CA VAL A 212 -15.20 -7.96 -2.04
C VAL A 212 -14.22 -8.41 -3.11
N ASN A 213 -12.91 -8.41 -2.84
CA ASN A 213 -11.89 -8.81 -3.81
C ASN A 213 -12.09 -10.24 -4.32
N ALA A 214 -12.47 -11.17 -3.44
CA ALA A 214 -12.78 -12.54 -3.82
C ALA A 214 -14.00 -12.62 -4.76
N LEU A 215 -15.11 -11.95 -4.41
CA LEU A 215 -16.31 -11.92 -5.25
C LEU A 215 -16.04 -11.22 -6.60
N VAL A 216 -15.31 -10.10 -6.59
CA VAL A 216 -14.87 -9.42 -7.81
C VAL A 216 -14.04 -10.36 -8.69
N THR A 217 -13.09 -11.10 -8.12
CA THR A 217 -12.28 -12.07 -8.88
C THR A 217 -13.14 -13.18 -9.49
N THR A 218 -14.11 -13.70 -8.73
CA THR A 218 -15.02 -14.74 -9.22
C THR A 218 -15.95 -14.22 -10.31
N ILE A 219 -16.51 -13.02 -10.15
CA ILE A 219 -17.38 -12.39 -11.14
C ILE A 219 -16.57 -12.03 -12.39
N ASP A 220 -15.36 -11.49 -12.26
CA ASP A 220 -14.43 -11.25 -13.38
C ASP A 220 -14.23 -12.52 -14.22
N ASP A 221 -13.97 -13.67 -13.59
CA ASP A 221 -13.84 -14.94 -14.29
C ASP A 221 -15.16 -15.43 -14.93
N VAL A 222 -16.32 -15.07 -14.35
CA VAL A 222 -17.62 -15.32 -14.99
C VAL A 222 -17.72 -14.55 -16.31
N TYR A 223 -17.33 -13.27 -16.35
CA TYR A 223 -17.44 -12.43 -17.55
C TYR A 223 -16.36 -12.72 -18.61
N ASP A 224 -15.11 -12.94 -18.18
CA ASP A 224 -13.97 -13.00 -19.11
C ASP A 224 -13.64 -14.42 -19.60
N VAL A 225 -14.05 -15.45 -18.85
CA VAL A 225 -13.67 -16.85 -19.13
C VAL A 225 -14.86 -17.77 -19.37
N PHE A 226 -15.93 -17.63 -18.58
CA PHE A 226 -16.98 -18.66 -18.53
C PHE A 226 -18.24 -18.32 -19.33
N GLY A 227 -18.87 -17.17 -19.06
CA GLY A 227 -20.21 -16.86 -19.55
C GLY A 227 -20.25 -16.54 -21.04
N THR A 228 -21.32 -16.98 -21.70
CA THR A 228 -21.66 -16.52 -23.05
C THR A 228 -22.33 -15.15 -22.99
N LEU A 229 -22.33 -14.39 -24.10
CA LEU A 229 -22.88 -13.04 -24.13
C LEU A 229 -24.35 -12.98 -23.65
N ASP A 230 -25.17 -13.94 -24.05
CA ASP A 230 -26.58 -14.00 -23.66
C ASP A 230 -26.74 -14.29 -22.16
N GLU A 231 -25.92 -15.19 -21.59
CA GLU A 231 -25.90 -15.46 -20.15
C GLU A 231 -25.40 -14.24 -19.35
N LEU A 232 -24.37 -13.56 -19.83
CA LEU A 232 -23.82 -12.36 -19.19
C LEU A 232 -24.81 -11.20 -19.22
N GLN A 233 -25.61 -11.07 -20.27
CA GLN A 233 -26.68 -10.08 -20.32
C GLN A 233 -27.73 -10.36 -19.23
N CYS A 234 -28.20 -11.61 -19.12
CA CYS A 234 -29.14 -12.01 -18.07
C CYS A 234 -28.53 -11.83 -16.65
N PHE A 235 -27.27 -12.19 -16.45
CA PHE A 235 -26.58 -12.01 -15.16
C PHE A 235 -26.39 -10.53 -14.80
N THR A 236 -26.08 -9.69 -15.78
CA THR A 236 -26.01 -8.23 -15.63
C THR A 236 -27.38 -7.67 -15.23
N ASP A 237 -28.43 -8.08 -15.92
CA ASP A 237 -29.80 -7.61 -15.67
C ASP A 237 -30.28 -8.03 -14.27
N ALA A 238 -29.95 -9.25 -13.84
CA ALA A 238 -30.22 -9.75 -12.49
C ALA A 238 -29.57 -8.87 -11.42
N ILE A 239 -28.27 -8.54 -11.57
CA ILE A 239 -27.54 -7.67 -10.63
C ILE A 239 -28.10 -6.25 -10.64
N GLN A 240 -28.39 -5.67 -11.81
CA GLN A 240 -28.89 -4.30 -11.92
C GLN A 240 -30.27 -4.12 -11.28
N ARG A 241 -31.14 -5.13 -11.43
CA ARG A 241 -32.49 -5.12 -10.88
C ARG A 241 -32.57 -5.67 -9.46
N TRP A 242 -31.50 -6.33 -9.01
CA TRP A 242 -31.46 -7.11 -7.78
C TRP A 242 -32.63 -8.11 -7.71
N ASN A 243 -32.89 -8.81 -8.83
CA ASN A 243 -34.03 -9.70 -9.01
C ASN A 243 -33.60 -11.13 -9.32
N THR A 244 -34.05 -12.08 -8.51
CA THR A 244 -33.76 -13.51 -8.68
C THR A 244 -34.50 -14.15 -9.85
N ASP A 245 -35.61 -13.58 -10.32
CA ASP A 245 -36.39 -14.16 -11.42
C ASP A 245 -35.60 -14.17 -12.75
N GLU A 246 -34.70 -13.20 -12.92
CA GLU A 246 -33.81 -13.11 -14.09
C GLU A 246 -32.77 -14.25 -14.13
N LEU A 247 -32.60 -14.96 -13.00
CA LEU A 247 -31.63 -16.04 -12.89
C LEU A 247 -32.16 -17.37 -13.45
N ASP A 248 -33.46 -17.54 -13.66
CA ASP A 248 -34.06 -18.86 -13.96
C ASP A 248 -33.36 -19.58 -15.12
N ASN A 249 -32.99 -18.83 -16.16
CA ASN A 249 -32.35 -19.32 -17.37
C ASN A 249 -30.81 -19.43 -17.28
N LEU A 250 -30.18 -19.04 -16.16
CA LEU A 250 -28.74 -19.09 -15.99
C LEU A 250 -28.25 -20.46 -15.50
N PRO A 251 -27.00 -20.84 -15.83
CA PRO A 251 -26.33 -21.99 -15.23
C PRO A 251 -26.26 -21.89 -13.71
N ASP A 252 -26.35 -23.03 -13.02
CA ASP A 252 -26.29 -23.10 -11.55
C ASP A 252 -25.04 -22.43 -10.98
N ASN A 253 -23.90 -22.53 -11.69
CA ASN A 253 -22.66 -21.86 -11.36
C ASN A 253 -22.80 -20.33 -11.24
N MET A 254 -23.52 -19.69 -12.17
CA MET A 254 -23.76 -18.24 -12.13
C MET A 254 -24.77 -17.87 -11.05
N LYS A 255 -25.80 -18.72 -10.85
CA LYS A 255 -26.75 -18.56 -9.74
C LYS A 255 -26.04 -18.57 -8.39
N MET A 256 -25.13 -19.52 -8.18
CA MET A 256 -24.31 -19.59 -6.95
C MET A 256 -23.50 -18.31 -6.73
N CYS A 257 -22.89 -17.77 -7.79
CA CYS A 257 -22.15 -16.51 -7.73
C CYS A 257 -23.06 -15.34 -7.32
N TYR A 258 -24.26 -15.25 -7.91
CA TYR A 258 -25.25 -14.23 -7.54
C TYR A 258 -25.66 -14.32 -6.08
N PHE A 259 -26.03 -15.52 -5.60
CA PHE A 259 -26.48 -15.67 -4.22
C PHE A 259 -25.36 -15.39 -3.21
N ALA A 260 -24.12 -15.78 -3.50
CA ALA A 260 -22.98 -15.42 -2.67
C ALA A 260 -22.74 -13.90 -2.60
N LEU A 261 -22.99 -13.17 -3.70
CA LEU A 261 -22.95 -11.71 -3.73
C LEU A 261 -24.11 -11.11 -2.93
N ASP A 262 -25.33 -11.61 -3.11
CA ASP A 262 -26.52 -11.13 -2.41
C ASP A 262 -26.39 -11.31 -0.90
N ASP A 263 -26.04 -12.51 -0.45
CA ASP A 263 -25.79 -12.82 0.96
C ASP A 263 -24.73 -11.90 1.57
N PHE A 264 -23.63 -11.66 0.85
CA PHE A 264 -22.57 -10.75 1.29
C PHE A 264 -23.06 -9.31 1.42
N ILE A 265 -23.79 -8.78 0.43
CA ILE A 265 -24.32 -7.42 0.49
C ILE A 265 -25.34 -7.27 1.62
N ASN A 266 -26.20 -8.27 1.83
CA ASN A 266 -27.14 -8.30 2.94
C ASN A 266 -26.43 -8.35 4.31
N GLU A 267 -25.34 -9.11 4.44
CA GLU A 267 -24.47 -9.11 5.64
C GLU A 267 -23.92 -7.71 5.93
N VAL A 268 -23.29 -7.08 4.93
CA VAL A 268 -22.68 -5.75 5.08
C VAL A 268 -23.73 -4.67 5.37
N ALA A 269 -24.89 -4.74 4.72
CA ALA A 269 -26.00 -3.83 4.98
C ALA A 269 -26.51 -3.98 6.42
N CYS A 270 -26.67 -5.21 6.91
CA CYS A 270 -27.05 -5.47 8.31
C CYS A 270 -26.03 -4.88 9.29
N ASP A 271 -24.73 -5.12 9.07
CA ASP A 271 -23.67 -4.56 9.91
C ASP A 271 -23.73 -3.02 9.92
N ALA A 272 -23.85 -2.40 8.74
CA ALA A 272 -23.91 -0.95 8.61
C ALA A 272 -25.15 -0.34 9.28
N LEU A 273 -26.28 -1.04 9.28
CA LEU A 273 -27.52 -0.59 9.92
C LEU A 273 -27.53 -0.82 11.43
N ILE A 274 -26.84 -1.83 11.95
CA ILE A 274 -26.79 -2.15 13.40
C ILE A 274 -25.75 -1.30 14.13
N VAL A 275 -24.61 -0.98 13.51
CA VAL A 275 -23.50 -0.23 14.13
C VAL A 275 -23.89 1.17 14.67
N PRO A 276 -24.81 1.94 14.05
CA PRO A 276 -25.31 3.19 14.62
C PRO A 276 -26.17 2.99 15.89
N TYR A 277 -26.93 1.90 16.01
CA TYR A 277 -27.82 1.67 17.15
C TYR A 277 -27.10 1.23 18.43
N LEU A 278 -25.90 0.67 18.31
CA LEU A 278 -25.08 0.26 19.47
C LEU A 278 -24.10 1.35 19.94
N ARG A 279 -24.07 2.50 19.27
CA ARG A 279 -23.20 3.65 19.61
C ARG A 279 -23.94 4.84 20.24
N ASN A 280 -25.26 4.74 20.46
CA ASN A 280 -26.07 5.74 21.17
C ASN A 280 -26.45 5.25 22.57
#